data_AF-A0A6M5Z0D2-F1
#
_entry.id   AF-A0A6M5Z0D2-F1
#
_cell.length_a   1.000
_cell.length_b   1.000
_cell.length_c   1.000
_cell.angle_alpha   90.00
_cell.angle_beta   90.00
_cell.angle_gamma   90.00
#
_symmetry.space_group_name_H-M   'P 1'
#
loop_
_entity.id
_entity.type
_entity.pdbx_description
1 polymer ?
#
loop_
_entity_poly.entity_id
_entity_poly.type
_entity_poly.pdbx_seq_one_letter_code
_entity_poly.pdbx_strand_id
1 'polypeptide(L)'
;MSSHDWSDHLLPRLLYSFMAFCLIVLGVFSCVNVVKIWNNPGAAPDVARKPDAGPADEPRPAGPGPLPNLSPKPRDPVGKAAAPAVAAVPKTGLRETPPAGGFIAQTGYREHRKDGAVLIGFEADFGRVFNTDVVTYLRPIWLTPSGEEFGTAYGRAQGPVTTVKAKSGYAVGGIVVAGGGALEGFCLTFMRIGTKGLVANDAYTSDWYGEADRRPRANAMRSGDGSFVVGLYGKRFEDKGGKNFDDGGAIGTIGLVLWTNE
;
A
#
# COMPACT_ATOMS: atom_id res chain seq x y z
N MET A 1 18.18 -65.28 8.73
CA MET A 1 17.83 -64.70 7.42
C MET A 1 16.56 -65.38 6.91
N SER A 2 15.40 -64.79 7.12
CA SER A 2 14.24 -64.86 6.22
C SER A 2 13.13 -63.95 6.74
N SER A 3 12.46 -63.33 5.77
CA SER A 3 11.35 -62.37 5.77
C SER A 3 10.30 -62.48 6.86
N HIS A 4 9.82 -61.33 7.34
CA HIS A 4 8.43 -61.15 7.74
C HIS A 4 7.86 -59.91 7.04
N ASP A 5 6.91 -60.20 6.17
CA ASP A 5 5.92 -59.36 5.53
C ASP A 5 4.84 -58.99 6.56
N TRP A 6 4.53 -57.70 6.68
CA TRP A 6 3.30 -57.19 7.29
C TRP A 6 2.87 -55.96 6.50
N SER A 7 2.21 -56.25 5.38
CA SER A 7 1.28 -55.34 4.72
C SER A 7 -0.08 -55.41 5.43
N ASP A 8 -0.78 -54.27 5.43
CA ASP A 8 -2.22 -54.08 5.67
C ASP A 8 -2.73 -53.61 7.03
N HIS A 9 -3.66 -52.65 6.92
CA HIS A 9 -4.51 -52.01 7.92
C HIS A 9 -3.99 -50.70 8.57
N LEU A 10 -4.23 -49.57 7.90
CA LEU A 10 -5.40 -48.70 8.21
C LEU A 10 -5.39 -47.43 7.34
N LEU A 11 -6.58 -47.15 6.81
CA LEU A 11 -6.91 -46.21 5.75
C LEU A 11 -6.88 -44.71 6.18
N PRO A 12 -6.95 -43.78 5.20
CA PRO A 12 -6.69 -42.35 5.30
C PRO A 12 -7.95 -41.56 5.70
N ARG A 13 -7.77 -40.28 6.12
CA ARG A 13 -8.68 -39.13 5.92
C ARG A 13 -8.35 -38.01 6.91
N LEU A 14 -7.60 -37.00 6.46
CA LEU A 14 -7.56 -35.67 7.07
C LEU A 14 -6.93 -34.63 6.12
N LEU A 15 -7.33 -34.68 4.84
CA LEU A 15 -7.28 -33.54 3.92
C LEU A 15 -8.71 -33.37 3.43
N TYR A 16 -9.18 -32.12 3.28
CA TYR A 16 -10.56 -31.67 3.00
C TYR A 16 -11.42 -31.37 4.24
N SER A 17 -11.04 -30.33 4.97
CA SER A 17 -11.99 -29.51 5.72
C SER A 17 -11.44 -28.09 5.74
N PHE A 18 -11.98 -27.21 4.87
CA PHE A 18 -11.97 -25.73 4.89
C PHE A 18 -12.26 -25.08 3.51
N MET A 19 -12.88 -25.79 2.56
CA MET A 19 -13.46 -25.20 1.33
C MET A 19 -15.00 -25.30 1.26
N ALA A 20 -15.70 -25.39 2.39
CA ALA A 20 -17.16 -25.52 2.38
C ALA A 20 -17.85 -24.83 3.56
N PHE A 21 -17.60 -23.53 3.78
CA PHE A 21 -18.36 -22.76 4.77
C PHE A 21 -18.51 -21.27 4.39
N CYS A 22 -19.06 -20.97 3.20
CA CYS A 22 -19.75 -19.69 2.95
C CYS A 22 -20.59 -19.71 1.65
N LEU A 23 -21.34 -20.78 1.45
CA LEU A 23 -22.40 -20.84 0.44
C LEU A 23 -23.37 -21.91 0.92
N ILE A 24 -24.36 -21.50 1.72
CA ILE A 24 -25.68 -22.11 1.98
C ILE A 24 -26.30 -21.25 3.10
N VAL A 25 -26.97 -20.16 2.72
CA VAL A 25 -28.24 -19.73 3.33
C VAL A 25 -29.03 -19.06 2.20
N LEU A 26 -30.21 -19.62 1.89
CA LEU A 26 -31.15 -19.31 0.80
C LEU A 26 -30.73 -19.89 -0.56
N GLY A 27 -31.47 -20.79 -1.21
CA GLY A 27 -32.79 -21.35 -0.95
C GLY A 27 -33.21 -22.14 -2.20
N VAL A 28 -33.55 -23.41 -1.97
CA VAL A 28 -34.32 -24.35 -2.79
C VAL A 28 -35.05 -23.73 -3.99
N PHE A 29 -34.66 -24.08 -5.22
CA PHE A 29 -35.61 -24.26 -6.32
C PHE A 29 -35.18 -25.41 -7.23
N SER A 30 -36.14 -26.31 -7.43
CA SER A 30 -36.11 -27.62 -8.08
C SER A 30 -35.31 -27.75 -9.38
N CYS A 31 -34.59 -28.88 -9.46
CA CYS A 31 -34.25 -29.55 -10.71
C CYS A 31 -35.52 -29.90 -11.51
N VAL A 32 -35.63 -29.39 -12.73
CA VAL A 32 -36.43 -29.99 -13.81
C VAL A 32 -35.57 -30.05 -15.06
N ASN A 33 -35.50 -31.26 -15.61
CA ASN A 33 -34.91 -31.64 -16.90
C ASN A 33 -35.13 -30.61 -18.02
N VAL A 34 -34.09 -30.27 -18.79
CA VAL A 34 -34.18 -30.22 -20.27
C VAL A 34 -32.80 -30.51 -20.89
N VAL A 35 -32.75 -31.60 -21.65
CA VAL A 35 -31.74 -31.91 -22.67
C VAL A 35 -32.26 -31.40 -24.02
N LYS A 36 -31.35 -30.84 -24.83
CA LYS A 36 -31.47 -30.47 -26.27
C LYS A 36 -32.37 -29.27 -26.61
N ILE A 37 -31.81 -28.29 -27.31
CA ILE A 37 -32.03 -28.03 -28.75
C ILE A 37 -30.99 -27.00 -29.24
N TRP A 38 -30.24 -27.39 -30.27
CA TRP A 38 -29.55 -26.51 -31.22
C TRP A 38 -30.55 -25.97 -32.24
N ASN A 39 -30.28 -24.77 -32.76
CA ASN A 39 -30.87 -24.05 -33.91
C ASN A 39 -31.75 -22.86 -33.56
N ASN A 40 -31.25 -21.67 -33.91
CA ASN A 40 -32.05 -20.46 -34.06
C ASN A 40 -31.74 -19.82 -35.44
N PRO A 41 -32.49 -20.14 -36.50
CA PRO A 41 -32.56 -19.32 -37.70
C PRO A 41 -33.73 -18.36 -37.55
N GLY A 42 -33.45 -17.09 -37.29
CA GLY A 42 -34.53 -16.12 -37.10
C GLY A 42 -34.04 -14.74 -36.69
N ALA A 43 -33.59 -13.97 -37.67
CA ALA A 43 -33.52 -12.53 -37.55
C ALA A 43 -34.93 -11.99 -37.28
N ALA A 44 -35.14 -11.44 -36.08
CA ALA A 44 -36.30 -10.62 -35.76
C ALA A 44 -35.96 -9.15 -36.09
N PRO A 45 -36.96 -8.35 -36.52
CA PRO A 45 -36.72 -7.00 -37.01
C PRO A 45 -36.30 -6.04 -35.91
N ASP A 46 -35.47 -5.08 -36.34
CA ASP A 46 -34.88 -3.98 -35.60
C ASP A 46 -35.98 -3.12 -34.96
N VAL A 47 -36.33 -3.40 -33.70
CA VAL A 47 -37.18 -2.53 -32.90
C VAL A 47 -36.29 -1.41 -32.38
N ALA A 48 -36.39 -0.24 -33.01
CA ALA A 48 -35.76 1.00 -32.58
C ALA A 48 -36.02 1.23 -31.09
N ARG A 49 -35.02 0.90 -30.26
CA ARG A 49 -35.00 1.27 -28.84
C ARG A 49 -34.86 2.79 -28.78
N LYS A 50 -35.90 3.42 -28.25
CA LYS A 50 -35.85 4.80 -27.76
C LYS A 50 -34.65 4.92 -26.80
N PRO A 51 -33.81 5.95 -26.90
CA PRO A 51 -32.72 6.14 -25.96
C PRO A 51 -33.33 6.32 -24.56
N ASP A 52 -33.07 5.36 -23.68
CA ASP A 52 -33.39 5.50 -22.26
C ASP A 52 -32.62 6.71 -21.74
N ALA A 53 -33.36 7.71 -21.30
CA ALA A 53 -32.81 8.79 -20.50
C ALA A 53 -32.24 8.14 -19.24
N GLY A 54 -30.91 8.07 -19.17
CA GLY A 54 -30.20 7.60 -17.99
C GLY A 54 -30.68 8.36 -16.75
N PRO A 55 -30.60 7.75 -15.56
CA PRO A 55 -30.97 8.41 -14.32
C PRO A 55 -30.25 9.76 -14.24
N ALA A 56 -31.05 10.81 -14.05
CA ALA A 56 -30.58 12.18 -13.90
C ALA A 56 -29.44 12.20 -12.88
N ASP A 57 -28.37 12.92 -13.23
CA ASP A 57 -27.21 13.20 -12.39
C ASP A 57 -27.65 13.56 -10.96
N GLU A 58 -27.62 12.57 -10.07
CA GLU A 58 -27.72 12.83 -8.65
C GLU A 58 -26.46 13.64 -8.28
N PRO A 59 -26.60 14.84 -7.71
CA PRO A 59 -25.45 15.69 -7.44
C PRO A 59 -24.48 14.92 -6.54
N ARG A 60 -23.29 14.63 -7.09
CA ARG A 60 -22.18 14.00 -6.38
C ARG A 60 -22.05 14.70 -5.02
N PRO A 61 -22.03 13.96 -3.89
CA PRO A 61 -21.80 14.56 -2.59
C PRO A 61 -20.50 15.34 -2.67
N ALA A 62 -20.54 16.61 -2.25
CA ALA A 62 -19.37 17.48 -2.25
C ALA A 62 -18.21 16.72 -1.59
N GLY A 63 -17.12 16.55 -2.34
CA GLY A 63 -15.92 15.89 -1.82
C GLY A 63 -15.50 16.54 -0.49
N PRO A 64 -14.79 15.80 0.38
CA PRO A 64 -14.25 16.39 1.60
C PRO A 64 -13.52 17.69 1.22
N GLY A 65 -13.85 18.76 1.92
CA GLY A 65 -13.30 20.09 1.65
C GLY A 65 -11.77 20.06 1.57
N PRO A 66 -11.16 21.06 0.91
CA PRO A 66 -9.71 21.13 0.75
C PRO A 66 -9.01 20.83 2.08
N LEU A 67 -7.96 19.99 2.04
CA LEU A 67 -7.08 19.81 3.20
C LEU A 67 -6.69 21.19 3.73
N PRO A 68 -6.59 21.39 5.07
CA PRO A 68 -6.12 22.65 5.61
C PRO A 68 -4.86 23.03 4.84
N ASN A 69 -4.89 24.21 4.24
CA ASN A 69 -3.86 24.64 3.33
C ASN A 69 -2.56 24.82 4.13
N LEU A 70 -1.78 23.75 4.26
CA LEU A 70 -0.41 23.76 4.75
C LEU A 70 0.51 24.30 3.65
N SER A 71 0.07 25.36 2.95
CA SER A 71 0.91 26.07 1.99
C SER A 71 2.19 26.44 2.73
N PRO A 72 3.34 25.96 2.25
CA PRO A 72 4.59 26.20 2.93
C PRO A 72 4.80 27.71 2.99
N LYS A 73 4.97 28.24 4.21
CA LYS A 73 5.32 29.64 4.41
C LYS A 73 6.58 29.91 3.56
N PRO A 74 6.58 30.92 2.66
CA PRO A 74 7.74 31.24 1.83
C PRO A 74 8.96 31.41 2.73
N ARG A 75 10.00 30.63 2.46
CA ARG A 75 11.27 30.69 3.20
C ARG A 75 12.27 31.55 2.45
N ASP A 76 13.05 32.27 3.24
CA ASP A 76 14.25 32.95 2.77
C ASP A 76 15.13 31.98 1.97
N PRO A 77 15.82 32.47 0.92
CA PRO A 77 16.69 31.64 0.11
C PRO A 77 17.77 31.01 1.00
N VAL A 78 17.58 29.73 1.33
CA VAL A 78 18.57 28.93 2.04
C VAL A 78 19.73 28.77 1.07
N GLY A 79 20.79 29.56 1.27
CA GLY A 79 22.07 29.33 0.63
C GLY A 79 22.47 27.87 0.77
N LYS A 80 23.20 27.34 -0.21
CA LYS A 80 23.65 25.95 -0.38
C LYS A 80 24.43 25.43 0.85
N ALA A 81 23.76 25.29 1.99
CA ALA A 81 24.31 24.79 3.22
C ALA A 81 24.41 23.28 3.09
N ALA A 82 25.58 22.73 3.42
CA ALA A 82 25.75 21.30 3.57
C ALA A 82 24.65 20.78 4.49
N ALA A 83 23.99 19.68 4.10
CA ALA A 83 23.01 19.03 4.95
C ALA A 83 23.66 18.81 6.33
N PRO A 84 23.04 19.27 7.43
CA PRO A 84 23.60 19.03 8.75
C PRO A 84 23.78 17.53 8.92
N ALA A 85 24.99 17.11 9.32
CA ALA A 85 25.25 15.72 9.67
C ALA A 85 24.20 15.29 10.69
N VAL A 86 23.44 14.23 10.38
CA VAL A 86 22.42 13.71 11.28
C VAL A 86 23.15 13.22 12.53
N ALA A 87 22.95 13.91 13.66
CA ALA A 87 23.50 13.48 14.93
C ALA A 87 23.02 12.05 15.23
N ALA A 88 23.91 11.19 15.72
CA ALA A 88 23.59 9.80 16.00
C ALA A 88 22.34 9.72 16.90
N VAL A 89 21.34 8.97 16.44
CA VAL A 89 20.05 8.81 17.14
C VAL A 89 20.29 8.07 18.47
N PRO A 90 19.93 8.65 19.64
CA PRO A 90 20.08 7.99 20.94
C PRO A 90 19.32 6.65 21.01
N LYS A 91 19.81 5.70 21.82
CA LYS A 91 19.13 4.41 22.05
C LYS A 91 17.95 4.58 23.01
N THR A 92 16.79 4.94 22.49
CA THR A 92 15.49 4.90 23.21
C THR A 92 14.41 4.29 22.31
N GLY A 93 13.27 3.92 22.91
CA GLY A 93 12.29 2.96 22.41
C GLY A 93 11.83 3.06 20.95
N LEU A 94 11.22 1.97 20.48
CA LEU A 94 10.59 1.89 19.16
C LEU A 94 9.09 1.68 19.35
N ARG A 95 8.28 2.38 18.57
CA ARG A 95 6.85 2.10 18.44
C ARG A 95 6.46 1.93 16.98
N GLU A 96 5.38 1.22 16.75
CA GLU A 96 4.85 0.98 15.43
C GLU A 96 3.51 1.70 15.24
N THR A 97 3.31 2.29 14.07
CA THR A 97 2.01 2.85 13.67
C THR A 97 1.10 1.72 13.17
N PRO A 98 -0.21 1.71 13.43
CA PRO A 98 -1.10 0.72 12.81
C PRO A 98 -0.90 0.67 11.27
N PRO A 99 -0.66 -0.53 10.68
CA PRO A 99 -0.43 -0.65 9.25
C PRO A 99 -1.70 -0.24 8.49
N ALA A 100 -1.52 0.37 7.32
CA ALA A 100 -2.61 0.88 6.49
C ALA A 100 -2.40 0.54 5.01
N GLY A 101 -3.49 0.43 4.27
CA GLY A 101 -3.51 -0.07 2.89
C GLY A 101 -4.65 -1.07 2.71
N GLY A 102 -4.41 -2.09 1.89
CA GLY A 102 -5.38 -3.14 1.59
C GLY A 102 -5.34 -4.34 2.54
N PHE A 103 -6.28 -5.27 2.36
CA PHE A 103 -6.48 -6.40 3.27
C PHE A 103 -6.12 -7.79 2.69
N ILE A 104 -5.82 -7.88 1.40
CA ILE A 104 -5.66 -9.17 0.70
C ILE A 104 -4.28 -9.78 0.90
N ALA A 105 -3.23 -8.96 0.83
CA ALA A 105 -1.85 -9.39 0.99
C ALA A 105 -1.59 -10.09 2.33
N GLN A 106 -0.79 -11.17 2.32
CA GLN A 106 -0.48 -11.96 3.52
C GLN A 106 1.00 -12.09 3.85
N THR A 107 1.91 -11.82 2.90
CA THR A 107 3.35 -11.98 3.12
C THR A 107 3.89 -10.78 3.87
N GLY A 108 4.34 -10.99 5.11
CA GLY A 108 4.94 -9.93 5.91
C GLY A 108 6.26 -9.43 5.34
N TYR A 109 6.54 -8.13 5.50
CA TYR A 109 7.87 -7.56 5.27
C TYR A 109 8.21 -6.55 6.37
N ARG A 110 9.52 -6.34 6.57
CA ARG A 110 10.04 -5.43 7.59
C ARG A 110 11.46 -4.99 7.25
N GLU A 111 11.74 -3.72 7.49
CA GLU A 111 13.06 -3.14 7.50
C GLU A 111 13.16 -2.14 8.65
N HIS A 112 14.27 -2.21 9.38
CA HIS A 112 14.55 -1.33 10.51
C HIS A 112 16.04 -1.01 10.54
N ARG A 113 16.35 0.29 10.63
CA ARG A 113 17.70 0.82 10.59
C ARG A 113 18.15 1.23 12.00
N LYS A 114 19.25 0.66 12.49
CA LYS A 114 19.82 0.93 13.83
C LYS A 114 21.01 1.89 13.80
N ASP A 115 21.44 2.28 12.61
CA ASP A 115 22.61 3.12 12.32
C ASP A 115 22.31 4.62 12.40
N GLY A 116 21.15 5.00 12.96
CA GLY A 116 20.71 6.39 13.02
C GLY A 116 20.15 6.92 11.71
N ALA A 117 19.89 6.04 10.74
CA ALA A 117 19.27 6.43 9.48
C ALA A 117 17.82 6.89 9.68
N VAL A 118 17.41 7.90 8.92
CA VAL A 118 16.03 8.41 8.92
C VAL A 118 15.45 8.32 7.52
N LEU A 119 14.16 7.97 7.41
CA LEU A 119 13.48 7.85 6.13
C LEU A 119 13.31 9.24 5.50
N ILE A 120 13.82 9.44 4.28
CA ILE A 120 13.68 10.72 3.54
C ILE A 120 12.81 10.60 2.29
N GLY A 121 12.36 9.41 1.92
CA GLY A 121 11.49 9.24 0.77
C GLY A 121 11.35 7.80 0.34
N PHE A 122 10.74 7.63 -0.84
CA PHE A 122 10.59 6.36 -1.52
C PHE A 122 10.88 6.51 -3.00
N GLU A 123 11.34 5.42 -3.60
CA GLU A 123 11.05 5.12 -5.00
C GLU A 123 9.82 4.21 -5.06
N ALA A 124 8.92 4.50 -5.99
CA ALA A 124 7.68 3.75 -6.17
C ALA A 124 7.37 3.53 -7.65
N ASP A 125 6.78 2.39 -7.97
CA ASP A 125 6.15 2.12 -9.27
C ASP A 125 4.68 1.74 -9.04
N PHE A 126 3.87 1.99 -10.07
CA PHE A 126 2.44 1.82 -10.04
C PHE A 126 1.97 0.95 -11.20
N GLY A 127 1.29 -0.15 -10.89
CA GLY A 127 0.62 -1.00 -11.86
C GLY A 127 -0.88 -0.73 -11.89
N ARG A 128 -1.53 -1.04 -13.01
CA ARG A 128 -2.99 -0.90 -13.16
C ARG A 128 -3.68 -2.25 -12.94
N VAL A 129 -4.63 -2.29 -12.02
CA VAL A 129 -5.47 -3.46 -11.73
C VAL A 129 -6.92 -3.06 -11.91
N PHE A 130 -7.59 -3.63 -12.91
CA PHE A 130 -8.87 -3.11 -13.41
C PHE A 130 -8.75 -1.62 -13.74
N ASN A 131 -9.49 -0.76 -13.04
CA ASN A 131 -9.45 0.70 -13.23
C ASN A 131 -8.66 1.42 -12.11
N THR A 132 -7.94 0.69 -11.26
CA THR A 132 -7.31 1.23 -10.05
C THR A 132 -5.79 1.08 -10.08
N ASP A 133 -5.09 2.14 -9.71
CA ASP A 133 -3.63 2.08 -9.55
C ASP A 133 -3.25 1.37 -8.25
N VAL A 134 -2.19 0.55 -8.31
CA VAL A 134 -1.67 -0.24 -7.19
C VAL A 134 -0.16 -0.04 -7.12
N VAL A 135 0.37 0.15 -5.90
CA VAL A 135 1.81 0.24 -5.66
C VAL A 135 2.45 -1.14 -5.84
N THR A 136 3.10 -1.35 -6.99
CA THR A 136 3.73 -2.63 -7.37
C THR A 136 5.16 -2.74 -6.88
N TYR A 137 5.83 -1.60 -6.67
CA TYR A 137 7.20 -1.50 -6.20
C TYR A 137 7.31 -0.40 -5.16
N LEU A 138 8.09 -0.66 -4.11
CA LEU A 138 8.45 0.34 -3.13
C LEU A 138 9.86 0.10 -2.60
N ARG A 139 10.73 1.11 -2.70
CA ARG A 139 12.08 1.09 -2.13
C ARG A 139 12.30 2.33 -1.26
N PRO A 140 12.57 2.18 0.05
CA PRO A 140 12.81 3.33 0.91
C PRO A 140 14.15 4.00 0.57
N ILE A 141 14.18 5.31 0.76
CA ILE A 141 15.38 6.14 0.64
C ILE A 141 15.71 6.65 2.05
N TRP A 142 16.89 6.28 2.54
CA TRP A 142 17.38 6.59 3.86
C TRP A 142 18.41 7.71 3.80
N LEU A 143 18.40 8.59 4.80
CA LEU A 143 19.52 9.48 5.10
C LEU A 143 20.28 8.88 6.27
N THR A 144 21.51 8.44 6.00
CA THR A 144 22.45 7.87 6.97
C THR A 144 23.55 8.89 7.30
N PRO A 145 24.40 8.62 8.31
CA PRO A 145 25.58 9.46 8.56
C PRO A 145 26.55 9.56 7.37
N SER A 146 26.58 8.55 6.49
CA SER A 146 27.40 8.52 5.27
C SER A 146 26.75 9.18 4.05
N GLY A 147 25.45 9.46 4.10
CA GLY A 147 24.73 10.10 3.00
C GLY A 147 23.40 9.41 2.69
N GLU A 148 22.93 9.55 1.45
CA GLU A 148 21.71 8.89 1.01
C GLU A 148 21.98 7.42 0.66
N GLU A 149 21.14 6.51 1.15
CA GLU A 149 21.21 5.07 0.85
C GLU A 149 19.83 4.53 0.48
N PHE A 150 19.79 3.62 -0.48
CA PHE A 150 18.57 2.87 -0.78
C PHE A 150 18.45 1.66 0.16
N GLY A 151 17.25 1.43 0.68
CA GLY A 151 16.95 0.22 1.45
C GLY A 151 16.50 -0.95 0.58
N THR A 152 15.80 -1.89 1.20
CA THR A 152 15.31 -3.10 0.55
C THR A 152 14.18 -2.76 -0.42
N ALA A 153 14.31 -3.21 -1.66
CA ALA A 153 13.20 -3.12 -2.61
C ALA A 153 12.12 -4.15 -2.29
N TYR A 154 10.87 -3.71 -2.24
CA TYR A 154 9.70 -4.57 -2.07
C TYR A 154 8.85 -4.56 -3.35
N GLY A 155 8.51 -5.76 -3.82
CA GLY A 155 7.84 -5.95 -5.10
C GLY A 155 8.76 -5.75 -6.30
N ARG A 156 8.21 -5.82 -7.50
CA ARG A 156 8.94 -5.57 -8.76
C ARG A 156 8.40 -4.35 -9.48
N ALA A 157 9.30 -3.51 -9.93
CA ALA A 157 8.96 -2.46 -10.88
C ALA A 157 8.54 -3.12 -12.20
N GLN A 158 7.35 -2.77 -12.67
CA GLN A 158 6.75 -3.18 -13.93
C GLN A 158 6.71 -2.00 -14.93
N GLY A 159 6.87 -0.77 -14.44
CA GLY A 159 6.87 0.47 -15.19
C GLY A 159 7.92 1.48 -14.69
N PRO A 160 7.76 2.76 -15.06
CA PRO A 160 8.65 3.83 -14.65
C PRO A 160 8.64 4.04 -13.13
N VAL A 161 9.83 3.99 -12.53
CA VAL A 161 10.01 4.27 -11.10
C VAL A 161 9.99 5.77 -10.84
N THR A 162 9.10 6.21 -9.96
CA THR A 162 8.95 7.60 -9.50
C THR A 162 9.67 7.79 -8.17
N THR A 163 10.52 8.81 -8.07
CA THR A 163 11.19 9.18 -6.82
C THR A 163 10.40 10.25 -6.07
N VAL A 164 9.96 9.93 -4.86
CA VAL A 164 9.28 10.85 -3.93
C VAL A 164 10.20 11.10 -2.75
N LYS A 165 10.96 12.20 -2.80
CA LYS A 165 12.02 12.50 -1.82
C LYS A 165 11.85 13.87 -1.19
N ALA A 166 12.22 13.96 0.08
CA ALA A 166 12.28 15.21 0.82
C ALA A 166 13.34 16.17 0.23
N LYS A 167 13.16 17.47 0.47
CA LYS A 167 14.19 18.48 0.26
C LYS A 167 15.32 18.29 1.27
N SER A 168 16.51 18.82 0.98
CA SER A 168 17.64 18.78 1.92
C SER A 168 17.24 19.34 3.29
N GLY A 169 17.61 18.62 4.36
CA GLY A 169 17.28 18.97 5.75
C GLY A 169 15.86 18.57 6.19
N TYR A 170 15.11 17.84 5.38
CA TYR A 170 13.80 17.28 5.73
C TYR A 170 13.81 15.75 5.65
N ALA A 171 12.90 15.13 6.39
CA ALA A 171 12.66 13.70 6.39
C ALA A 171 11.15 13.41 6.43
N VAL A 172 10.78 12.16 6.18
CA VAL A 172 9.39 11.70 6.28
C VAL A 172 8.98 11.73 7.75
N GLY A 173 7.98 12.55 8.07
CA GLY A 173 7.34 12.61 9.38
C GLY A 173 5.95 11.98 9.40
N GLY A 174 5.42 11.58 8.25
CA GLY A 174 4.07 11.03 8.13
C GLY A 174 3.75 10.46 6.77
N ILE A 175 2.76 9.59 6.73
CA ILE A 175 2.19 9.05 5.50
C ILE A 175 0.66 9.00 5.60
N VAL A 176 0.00 9.36 4.50
CA VAL A 176 -1.43 9.12 4.25
C VAL A 176 -1.52 8.13 3.09
N VAL A 177 -2.35 7.09 3.23
CA VAL A 177 -2.41 5.99 2.24
C VAL A 177 -3.84 5.67 1.83
N ALA A 178 -4.09 5.55 0.53
CA ALA A 178 -5.30 4.92 0.01
C ALA A 178 -5.09 3.41 -0.05
N GLY A 179 -6.15 2.67 0.33
CA GLY A 179 -6.12 1.22 0.31
C GLY A 179 -7.50 0.65 0.04
N GLY A 180 -7.49 -0.52 -0.59
CA GLY A 180 -8.67 -1.33 -0.88
C GLY A 180 -8.27 -2.80 -0.84
N GLY A 181 -8.05 -3.40 -2.01
CA GLY A 181 -7.47 -4.75 -2.08
C GLY A 181 -5.96 -4.77 -1.76
N ALA A 182 -5.26 -3.73 -2.20
CA ALA A 182 -3.83 -3.50 -2.05
C ALA A 182 -3.55 -2.07 -1.55
N LEU A 183 -2.28 -1.66 -1.52
CA LEU A 183 -1.89 -0.27 -1.37
C LEU A 183 -2.08 0.43 -2.72
N GLU A 184 -2.99 1.39 -2.78
CA GLU A 184 -3.45 1.98 -4.06
C GLU A 184 -2.80 3.35 -4.31
N GLY A 185 -2.44 4.08 -3.27
CA GLY A 185 -1.74 5.35 -3.39
C GLY A 185 -1.30 5.92 -2.05
N PHE A 186 -0.46 6.95 -2.08
CA PHE A 186 0.02 7.61 -0.87
C PHE A 186 0.42 9.07 -1.11
N CYS A 187 0.54 9.79 0.00
CA CYS A 187 1.16 11.11 0.12
C CYS A 187 2.04 11.12 1.37
N LEU A 188 3.19 11.78 1.30
CA LEU A 188 4.12 11.93 2.41
C LEU A 188 4.00 13.32 3.03
N THR A 189 4.12 13.36 4.35
CA THR A 189 4.39 14.61 5.07
C THR A 189 5.88 14.64 5.38
N PHE A 190 6.57 15.65 4.85
CA PHE A 190 7.97 15.91 5.14
C PHE A 190 8.08 16.96 6.25
N MET A 191 8.98 16.74 7.19
CA MET A 191 9.24 17.64 8.32
C MET A 191 10.74 17.93 8.43
N ARG A 192 11.11 19.13 8.85
CA ARG A 192 12.52 19.49 9.02
C ARG A 192 13.17 18.62 10.08
N ILE A 193 14.37 18.14 9.79
CA ILE A 193 15.21 17.41 10.75
C ILE A 193 15.72 18.40 11.81
N GLY A 194 15.33 18.18 13.05
CA GLY A 194 15.83 18.86 14.23
C GLY A 194 16.85 18.02 15.00
N THR A 195 17.35 18.56 16.12
CA THR A 195 18.39 17.91 16.94
C THR A 195 17.86 16.73 17.76
N LYS A 196 16.58 16.72 18.11
CA LYS A 196 15.94 15.69 18.95
C LYS A 196 14.82 14.93 18.22
N GLY A 197 14.53 15.26 16.97
CA GLY A 197 13.35 14.78 16.27
C GLY A 197 13.03 15.69 15.08
N LEU A 198 11.90 15.42 14.44
CA LEU A 198 11.36 16.23 13.36
C LEU A 198 10.59 17.44 13.91
N VAL A 199 10.73 18.58 13.27
CA VAL A 199 10.08 19.84 13.66
C VAL A 199 8.71 19.91 12.97
N ALA A 200 7.65 19.45 13.65
CA ALA A 200 6.30 19.34 13.06
C ALA A 200 5.72 20.67 12.55
N ASN A 201 6.08 21.80 13.16
CA ASN A 201 5.66 23.14 12.72
C ASN A 201 6.41 23.64 11.46
N ASP A 202 7.35 22.84 10.96
CA ASP A 202 8.13 23.09 9.76
C ASP A 202 8.01 21.88 8.84
N ALA A 203 6.83 21.79 8.22
CA ALA A 203 6.41 20.65 7.43
C ALA A 203 5.83 21.08 6.09
N TYR A 204 5.87 20.18 5.12
CA TYR A 204 5.14 20.29 3.86
C TYR A 204 4.73 18.89 3.37
N THR A 205 3.69 18.82 2.55
CA THR A 205 3.22 17.55 1.97
C THR A 205 3.74 17.37 0.55
N SER A 206 3.99 16.13 0.15
CA SER A 206 4.21 15.79 -1.26
C SER A 206 2.94 15.94 -2.07
N ASP A 207 3.06 15.81 -3.39
CA ASP A 207 1.91 15.46 -4.23
C ASP A 207 1.35 14.09 -3.85
N TRP A 208 0.15 13.79 -4.34
CA TRP A 208 -0.45 12.46 -4.24
C TRP A 208 0.06 11.55 -5.35
N TYR A 209 0.46 10.32 -5.01
CA TYR A 209 0.95 9.31 -5.94
C TYR A 209 0.05 8.06 -5.91
N GLY A 210 -0.29 7.52 -7.08
CA GLY A 210 -1.22 6.40 -7.24
C GLY A 210 -2.70 6.81 -7.31
N GLU A 211 -3.59 5.92 -6.90
CA GLU A 211 -5.05 6.05 -7.05
C GLU A 211 -5.60 7.31 -6.38
N ALA A 212 -6.11 8.25 -7.18
CA ALA A 212 -6.53 9.57 -6.70
C ALA A 212 -7.98 9.62 -6.22
N ASP A 213 -8.86 8.75 -6.72
CA ASP A 213 -10.30 8.85 -6.44
C ASP A 213 -10.66 8.33 -5.04
N ARG A 214 -9.76 7.55 -4.43
CA ARG A 214 -9.94 6.94 -3.09
C ARG A 214 -9.07 7.58 -2.01
N ARG A 215 -8.72 8.85 -2.18
CA ARG A 215 -7.92 9.59 -1.20
C ARG A 215 -8.58 9.55 0.18
N PRO A 216 -7.87 9.07 1.22
CA PRO A 216 -8.35 9.14 2.58
C PRO A 216 -8.50 10.59 3.05
N ARG A 217 -9.27 10.78 4.11
CA ARG A 217 -9.35 12.05 4.81
C ARG A 217 -8.01 12.38 5.50
N ALA A 218 -7.77 13.67 5.73
CA ALA A 218 -6.56 14.21 6.38
C ALA A 218 -6.18 13.51 7.69
N ASN A 219 -7.19 13.12 8.47
CA ASN A 219 -7.02 12.46 9.77
C ASN A 219 -6.58 10.99 9.67
N ALA A 220 -6.42 10.44 8.46
CA ALA A 220 -5.87 9.11 8.24
C ALA A 220 -4.33 9.06 8.30
N MET A 221 -3.68 10.20 8.55
CA MET A 221 -2.23 10.29 8.68
C MET A 221 -1.70 9.37 9.78
N ARG A 222 -0.72 8.53 9.45
CA ARG A 222 -0.21 7.49 10.36
C ARG A 222 0.96 7.92 11.23
N SER A 223 1.61 9.04 10.92
CA SER A 223 2.59 9.69 11.81
C SER A 223 2.60 11.20 11.56
N GLY A 224 2.86 11.99 12.60
CA GLY A 224 2.84 13.45 12.53
C GLY A 224 3.26 14.15 13.84
N ASP A 225 3.86 13.42 14.77
CA ASP A 225 4.18 13.88 16.11
C ASP A 225 5.66 14.23 16.31
N GLY A 226 6.42 14.31 15.23
CA GLY A 226 7.83 14.70 15.26
C GLY A 226 8.80 13.56 15.53
N SER A 227 8.34 12.31 15.68
CA SER A 227 9.24 11.15 15.76
C SER A 227 9.99 10.92 14.45
N PHE A 228 11.25 10.48 14.53
CA PHE A 228 11.96 9.98 13.36
C PHE A 228 11.35 8.65 12.89
N VAL A 229 11.17 8.51 11.58
CA VAL A 229 10.83 7.24 10.96
C VAL A 229 12.13 6.48 10.68
N VAL A 230 12.33 5.37 11.38
CA VAL A 230 13.57 4.57 11.36
C VAL A 230 13.37 3.16 10.79
N GLY A 231 12.14 2.85 10.39
CA GLY A 231 11.80 1.57 9.79
C GLY A 231 10.44 1.58 9.14
N LEU A 232 10.17 0.53 8.39
CA LEU A 232 8.91 0.25 7.73
C LEU A 232 8.59 -1.23 7.87
N TYR A 233 7.30 -1.53 7.87
CA TYR A 233 6.80 -2.90 7.90
C TYR A 233 5.43 -2.96 7.24
N GLY A 234 4.94 -4.16 6.96
CA GLY A 234 3.62 -4.31 6.38
C GLY A 234 3.40 -5.70 5.81
N LYS A 235 2.44 -5.78 4.89
CA LYS A 235 2.13 -6.97 4.11
C LYS A 235 2.27 -6.67 2.62
N ARG A 236 2.70 -7.66 1.86
CA ARG A 236 2.78 -7.64 0.40
C ARG A 236 2.25 -8.95 -0.19
N PHE A 237 1.98 -8.94 -1.47
CA PHE A 237 1.71 -10.18 -2.20
C PHE A 237 2.99 -11.03 -2.26
N GLU A 238 2.83 -12.34 -2.39
CA GLU A 238 3.95 -13.24 -2.60
C GLU A 238 4.55 -12.96 -3.98
N ASP A 239 5.88 -12.81 -4.02
CA ASP A 239 6.57 -12.67 -5.30
C ASP A 239 6.78 -14.05 -5.92
N LYS A 240 6.12 -14.29 -7.06
CA LYS A 240 6.18 -15.54 -7.84
C LYS A 240 6.92 -15.41 -9.17
N GLY A 241 7.59 -14.29 -9.41
CA GLY A 241 8.27 -14.06 -10.70
C GLY A 241 7.40 -13.48 -11.82
N GLY A 242 6.11 -13.23 -11.57
CA GLY A 242 5.15 -12.87 -12.62
C GLY A 242 5.13 -11.37 -12.97
N LYS A 243 4.42 -11.05 -14.06
CA LYS A 243 4.19 -9.68 -14.54
C LYS A 243 2.87 -9.07 -14.04
N ASN A 244 2.02 -9.87 -13.40
CA ASN A 244 0.80 -9.37 -12.74
C ASN A 244 1.18 -8.72 -11.40
N PHE A 245 0.31 -7.86 -10.85
CA PHE A 245 0.60 -7.17 -9.59
C PHE A 245 0.73 -8.12 -8.39
N ASP A 246 -0.12 -9.14 -8.32
CA ASP A 246 -0.15 -10.15 -7.27
C ASP A 246 1.04 -11.10 -7.37
N ASP A 247 1.40 -11.52 -8.58
CA ASP A 247 2.58 -12.36 -8.80
C ASP A 247 3.91 -11.57 -8.74
N GLY A 248 3.85 -10.25 -8.85
CA GLY A 248 4.98 -9.32 -8.79
C GLY A 248 5.33 -8.87 -7.37
N GLY A 249 4.58 -9.34 -6.36
CA GLY A 249 4.81 -9.00 -4.97
C GLY A 249 4.43 -7.58 -4.60
N ALA A 250 3.36 -7.03 -5.20
CA ALA A 250 2.85 -5.69 -4.93
C ALA A 250 2.62 -5.42 -3.43
N ILE A 251 2.61 -4.14 -3.07
CA ILE A 251 2.47 -3.73 -1.67
C ILE A 251 1.00 -3.78 -1.26
N GLY A 252 0.71 -4.46 -0.16
CA GLY A 252 -0.62 -4.56 0.40
C GLY A 252 -0.86 -3.51 1.46
N THR A 253 -0.01 -3.48 2.48
CA THR A 253 -0.06 -2.49 3.57
C THR A 253 1.32 -1.96 3.89
N ILE A 254 1.34 -0.78 4.48
CA ILE A 254 2.53 -0.14 5.02
C ILE A 254 2.24 0.43 6.42
N GLY A 255 3.19 0.23 7.33
CA GLY A 255 3.28 0.84 8.64
C GLY A 255 4.69 1.39 8.84
N LEU A 256 4.81 2.38 9.72
CA LEU A 256 6.05 3.04 10.07
C LEU A 256 6.55 2.56 11.44
N VAL A 257 7.86 2.38 11.56
CA VAL A 257 8.55 2.20 12.85
C VAL A 257 9.11 3.55 13.24
N LEU A 258 8.61 4.08 14.36
CA LEU A 258 8.94 5.39 14.88
C LEU A 258 9.90 5.26 16.05
N TRP A 259 10.90 6.12 16.06
CA TRP A 259 11.79 6.31 17.20
C TRP A 259 11.14 7.21 18.24
N THR A 260 11.18 6.81 19.51
CA THR A 260 10.63 7.58 20.64
C THR A 260 11.75 8.11 21.51
N ASN A 261 11.74 9.42 21.77
CA ASN A 261 12.47 10.00 22.90
C ASN A 261 11.74 9.60 24.17
N GLU A 262 12.38 8.84 25.05
CA GLU A 262 11.93 8.74 26.45
C GLU A 262 12.25 10.03 27.20
#